data_AF-A0A3M1D9H0-F1
#
_entry.id   AF-A0A3M1D9H0-F1
#
_cell.length_a   1.000
_cell.length_b   1.000
_cell.length_c   1.000
_cell.angle_alpha   90.00
_cell.angle_beta   90.00
_cell.angle_gamma   90.00
#
_symmetry.space_group_name_H-M   'P 1'
#
loop_
_entity.id
_entity.type
_entity.pdbx_description
1 polymer ?
#
loop_
_entity_poly.entity_id
_entity_poly.type
_entity_poly.pdbx_seq_one_letter_code
_entity_poly.pdbx_strand_id
1 'polypeptide(L)'
;MFVFTVGTMRRAFATHLPRSSRALDAIADDPGRLSEVWPEMDATSIDYGIMERADAILTVPCDPGWSDVGAWPAAGELMPELEGGVGRVDAAVAIDSSGNILHAPGKVVALVGVRDLVVVDTDDAVLVMDRARAQDLPAVLRALQQRGLDRAT
;
A
#
# COMPACT_ATOMS: atom_id res chain seq x y z
N MET A 1 -14.02 0.36 -0.58
CA MET A 1 -14.64 1.63 -1.06
C MET A 1 -16.00 1.78 -0.41
N PHE A 2 -16.39 2.98 0.01
CA PHE A 2 -17.66 3.24 0.69
C PHE A 2 -18.45 4.34 0.01
N VAL A 3 -19.78 4.21 0.05
CA VAL A 3 -20.72 5.25 -0.38
C VAL A 3 -21.75 5.43 0.71
N PHE A 4 -21.92 6.66 1.19
CA PHE A 4 -22.86 7.01 2.25
C PHE A 4 -23.25 8.47 2.15
N THR A 5 -24.36 8.85 2.78
CA THR A 5 -24.70 10.26 2.96
C THR A 5 -23.94 10.84 4.15
N VAL A 6 -23.66 12.14 4.10
CA VAL A 6 -22.99 12.86 5.21
C VAL A 6 -23.76 12.70 6.52
N GLY A 7 -25.10 12.79 6.49
CA GLY A 7 -25.94 12.63 7.68
C GLY A 7 -25.84 11.24 8.30
N THR A 8 -25.78 10.18 7.48
CA THR A 8 -25.56 8.81 7.97
C THR A 8 -24.20 8.69 8.64
N MET A 9 -23.14 9.19 8.01
CA MET A 9 -21.79 9.09 8.57
C MET A 9 -21.64 9.92 9.86
N ARG A 10 -22.20 11.13 9.92
CA ARG A 10 -22.21 11.95 11.15
C ARG A 10 -22.88 11.23 12.33
N ARG A 11 -24.01 10.55 12.11
CA ARG A 11 -24.65 9.74 13.16
C ARG A 11 -23.80 8.56 13.58
N ALA A 12 -23.13 7.91 12.64
CA ALA A 12 -22.25 6.78 12.92
C ALA A 12 -21.02 7.22 13.73
N PHE A 13 -20.40 8.36 13.41
CA PHE A 13 -19.36 8.98 14.25
C PHE A 13 -19.89 9.34 15.64
N ALA A 14 -21.04 9.99 15.75
CA ALA A 14 -21.62 10.35 17.05
C ALA A 14 -21.87 9.12 17.94
N THR A 15 -22.21 7.98 17.34
CA THR A 15 -22.53 6.73 18.04
C THR A 15 -21.28 5.93 18.39
N HIS A 16 -20.37 5.72 17.44
CA HIS A 16 -19.26 4.78 17.57
C HIS A 16 -17.92 5.44 17.88
N LEU A 17 -17.74 6.72 17.52
CA LEU A 17 -16.51 7.50 17.72
C LEU A 17 -16.84 8.92 18.25
N PRO A 18 -17.49 9.05 19.43
CA PRO A 18 -18.03 10.34 19.91
C PRO A 18 -16.96 11.41 20.16
N ARG A 19 -15.72 10.99 20.44
CA ARG A 19 -14.58 11.91 20.56
C ARG A 19 -14.23 12.50 19.19
N SER A 20 -14.06 11.64 18.19
CA SER A 20 -13.86 12.05 16.81
C SER A 20 -15.02 12.87 16.25
N SER A 21 -16.27 12.57 16.65
CA SER A 21 -17.45 13.36 16.24
C SER A 21 -17.36 14.82 16.72
N ARG A 22 -17.02 15.04 18.00
CA ARG A 22 -16.87 16.40 18.55
C ARG A 22 -15.72 17.16 17.89
N ALA A 23 -14.62 16.46 17.63
CA ALA A 23 -13.48 17.02 16.91
C ALA A 23 -13.87 17.45 15.48
N LEU A 24 -14.60 16.61 14.75
CA LEU A 24 -15.13 16.94 13.42
C LEU A 24 -16.09 18.13 13.46
N ASP A 25 -16.93 18.25 14.48
CA ASP A 25 -17.81 19.41 14.66
C ASP A 25 -17.00 20.70 14.88
N ALA A 26 -15.99 20.68 15.77
CA ALA A 26 -15.13 21.83 16.00
C ALA A 26 -14.32 22.25 14.76
N ILE A 27 -13.84 21.29 13.96
CA ILE A 27 -13.14 21.54 12.69
C ILE A 27 -14.10 22.08 11.63
N ALA A 28 -15.36 21.62 11.60
CA ALA A 28 -16.36 22.13 10.68
C ALA A 28 -16.76 23.58 11.00
N ASP A 29 -16.82 23.92 12.29
CA ASP A 29 -17.11 25.29 12.76
C ASP A 29 -15.95 26.25 12.50
N ASP A 30 -14.70 25.80 12.70
CA ASP A 30 -13.49 26.56 12.40
C ASP A 30 -12.37 25.65 11.86
N PRO A 31 -12.21 25.55 10.53
CA PRO A 31 -11.16 24.74 9.91
C PRO A 31 -9.73 25.12 10.32
N GLY A 32 -9.52 26.35 10.81
CA GLY A 32 -8.21 26.81 11.31
C GLY A 32 -7.74 26.03 12.54
N ARG A 33 -8.65 25.37 13.25
CA ARG A 33 -8.36 24.57 14.46
C ARG A 33 -7.98 23.11 14.15
N LEU A 34 -7.83 22.74 12.87
CA LEU A 34 -7.50 21.38 12.49
C LEU A 34 -6.28 20.82 13.25
N SER A 35 -5.17 21.56 13.30
CA SER A 35 -3.95 21.10 13.96
C SER A 35 -4.09 20.96 15.48
N GLU A 36 -4.95 21.77 16.10
CA GLU A 36 -5.26 21.74 17.53
C GLU A 36 -6.14 20.53 17.88
N VAL A 37 -7.17 20.28 17.07
CA VAL A 37 -8.25 19.34 17.38
C VAL A 37 -7.99 17.93 16.84
N TRP A 38 -7.25 17.79 15.74
CA TRP A 38 -6.94 16.50 15.13
C TRP A 38 -6.31 15.47 16.08
N PRO A 39 -5.34 15.83 16.96
CA PRO A 39 -4.77 14.89 17.93
C PRO A 39 -5.78 14.32 18.93
N GLU A 40 -6.91 14.98 19.13
CA GLU A 40 -7.97 14.49 20.01
C GLU A 40 -8.79 13.37 19.38
N MET A 41 -8.73 13.18 18.05
CA MET A 41 -9.49 12.15 17.35
C MET A 41 -9.01 10.73 17.69
N ASP A 42 -9.87 9.75 17.41
CA ASP A 42 -9.56 8.34 17.57
C ASP A 42 -8.65 7.87 16.43
N ALA A 43 -7.45 7.39 16.77
CA ALA A 43 -6.51 6.82 15.81
C ALA A 43 -6.94 5.39 15.41
N THR A 44 -7.98 5.31 14.58
CA THR A 44 -8.54 4.06 14.06
C THR A 44 -8.92 4.23 12.59
N SER A 45 -9.01 3.11 11.84
CA SER A 45 -9.61 3.14 10.51
C SER A 45 -11.13 3.29 10.60
N ILE A 46 -11.74 3.73 9.50
CA ILE A 46 -13.20 3.77 9.36
C ILE A 46 -13.80 2.36 9.39
N ASP A 47 -13.07 1.36 8.91
CA ASP A 47 -13.47 -0.05 8.92
C ASP A 47 -13.72 -0.53 10.36
N TYR A 48 -12.71 -0.44 11.23
CA TYR A 48 -12.80 -0.86 12.64
C TYR A 48 -13.65 0.08 13.50
N GLY A 49 -13.51 1.39 13.26
CA GLY A 49 -14.13 2.41 14.09
C GLY A 49 -15.63 2.56 13.83
N ILE A 50 -16.09 2.26 12.60
CA ILE A 50 -17.47 2.47 12.19
C ILE A 50 -18.04 1.25 11.46
N MET A 51 -17.42 0.79 10.37
CA MET A 51 -18.06 -0.19 9.49
C MET A 51 -18.36 -1.50 10.20
N GLU A 52 -17.44 -2.07 10.99
CA GLU A 52 -17.69 -3.31 11.73
C GLU A 52 -18.77 -3.20 12.81
N ARG A 53 -19.15 -1.97 13.18
CA ARG A 53 -20.10 -1.68 14.26
C ARG A 53 -21.44 -1.15 13.75
N ALA A 54 -21.55 -0.85 12.45
CA ALA A 54 -22.72 -0.24 11.87
C ALA A 54 -23.81 -1.27 11.57
N ASP A 55 -25.05 -0.99 11.98
CA ASP A 55 -26.18 -1.91 11.80
C ASP A 55 -26.70 -2.00 10.36
N ALA A 56 -26.40 -1.01 9.51
CA ALA A 56 -27.01 -0.86 8.18
C ALA A 56 -25.95 -0.81 7.06
N ILE A 57 -25.36 -1.98 6.78
CA ILE A 57 -24.37 -2.15 5.70
C ILE A 57 -24.99 -2.93 4.56
N LEU A 58 -24.81 -2.43 3.34
CA LEU A 58 -25.13 -3.14 2.11
C LEU A 58 -23.87 -3.25 1.26
N THR A 59 -23.63 -4.42 0.67
CA THR A 59 -22.51 -4.65 -0.25
C THR A 59 -23.02 -4.82 -1.67
N VAL A 60 -22.35 -4.17 -2.62
CA VAL A 60 -22.58 -4.36 -4.05
C VAL A 60 -21.40 -5.14 -4.60
N PRO A 61 -21.58 -6.40 -5.07
CA PRO A 61 -20.51 -7.13 -5.75
C PRO A 61 -20.01 -6.32 -6.94
N CYS A 62 -18.71 -6.14 -7.03
CA CYS A 62 -18.08 -5.49 -8.17
C CYS A 62 -16.76 -6.20 -8.49
N ASP A 63 -16.46 -6.32 -9.78
CA ASP A 63 -15.18 -6.79 -10.28
C ASP A 63 -14.71 -5.85 -11.40
N PRO A 64 -14.15 -4.68 -11.03
CA PRO A 64 -13.59 -3.74 -12.00
C PRO A 64 -12.13 -4.09 -12.36
N GLY A 65 -11.63 -5.28 -12.02
CA GLY A 65 -10.20 -5.60 -12.10
C GLY A 65 -9.36 -4.82 -11.08
N TRP A 66 -9.92 -4.55 -9.89
CA TRP A 66 -9.25 -3.77 -8.85
C TRP A 66 -8.19 -4.60 -8.13
N SER A 67 -7.03 -3.99 -7.91
CA SER A 67 -5.95 -4.47 -7.06
C SER A 67 -5.54 -3.33 -6.13
N ASP A 68 -5.29 -3.62 -4.85
CA ASP A 68 -4.84 -2.64 -3.86
C ASP A 68 -3.38 -2.22 -4.08
N VAL A 69 -2.68 -2.85 -5.03
CA VAL A 69 -1.25 -2.70 -5.37
C VAL A 69 -0.43 -2.41 -4.10
N GLY A 70 -0.62 -3.25 -3.08
CA GLY A 70 0.03 -3.09 -1.78
C GLY A 70 1.44 -3.69 -1.71
N ALA A 71 1.84 -4.47 -2.72
CA ALA A 71 3.11 -5.18 -2.74
C ALA A 71 3.61 -5.44 -4.17
N TRP A 72 4.92 -5.67 -4.32
CA TRP A 72 5.54 -5.97 -5.62
C TRP A 72 4.90 -7.13 -6.40
N PRO A 73 4.47 -8.24 -5.78
CA PRO A 73 3.73 -9.29 -6.49
C PRO A 73 2.49 -8.78 -7.21
N ALA A 74 1.68 -7.94 -6.56
CA ALA A 74 0.48 -7.34 -7.14
C ALA A 74 0.83 -6.33 -8.25
N ALA A 75 1.92 -5.57 -8.08
CA ALA A 75 2.41 -4.69 -9.14
C ALA A 75 2.88 -5.47 -10.37
N GLY A 76 3.52 -6.63 -10.17
CA GLY A 76 3.99 -7.50 -11.24
C GLY A 76 2.87 -8.01 -12.16
N GLU A 77 1.67 -8.24 -11.63
CA GLU A 77 0.49 -8.64 -12.41
C GLU A 77 0.06 -7.59 -13.45
N LEU A 78 0.50 -6.33 -13.26
CA LEU A 78 0.20 -5.20 -14.14
C LEU A 78 1.38 -4.83 -15.06
N MET A 79 2.50 -5.55 -14.96
CA MET A 79 3.71 -5.27 -15.73
C MET A 79 3.76 -6.09 -17.02
N PRO A 80 4.44 -5.59 -18.07
CA PRO A 80 4.58 -6.34 -19.31
C PRO A 80 5.47 -7.57 -19.10
N GLU A 81 5.20 -8.61 -19.89
CA GLU A 81 6.03 -9.81 -19.93
C GLU A 81 7.43 -9.51 -20.49
N LEU A 82 8.42 -10.24 -19.99
CA LEU A 82 9.82 -10.21 -20.43
C LEU A 82 10.46 -11.58 -20.22
N GLU A 83 11.71 -11.74 -20.68
CA GLU A 83 12.44 -12.99 -20.49
C GLU A 83 12.65 -13.29 -19.00
N GLY A 84 12.19 -14.46 -18.54
CA GLY A 84 12.31 -14.88 -17.15
C GLY A 84 11.28 -14.29 -16.18
N GLY A 85 10.29 -13.53 -16.65
CA GLY A 85 9.27 -12.95 -15.78
C GLY A 85 8.44 -11.79 -16.35
N VAL A 86 8.17 -10.79 -15.52
CA VAL A 86 7.43 -9.56 -15.85
C VAL A 86 8.21 -8.36 -15.34
N GLY A 87 8.08 -7.19 -15.97
CA GLY A 87 8.80 -6.02 -15.47
C GLY A 87 9.01 -4.85 -16.42
N ARG A 88 9.81 -3.89 -15.96
CA ARG A 88 10.28 -2.74 -16.75
C ARG A 88 11.79 -2.62 -16.61
N VAL A 89 12.49 -2.94 -17.70
CA VAL A 89 13.95 -2.91 -17.85
C VAL A 89 14.29 -2.50 -19.30
N ASP A 90 15.55 -2.19 -19.58
CA ASP A 90 16.00 -1.94 -20.96
C ASP A 90 16.12 -3.25 -21.75
N ALA A 91 16.69 -4.29 -21.11
CA ALA A 91 16.66 -5.67 -21.60
C ALA A 91 16.70 -6.66 -20.44
N ALA A 92 16.08 -7.82 -20.62
CA ALA A 92 16.20 -8.97 -19.71
C ALA A 92 16.89 -10.12 -20.46
N VAL A 93 17.80 -10.82 -19.78
CA VAL A 93 18.40 -12.07 -20.24
C VAL A 93 18.20 -13.11 -19.15
N ALA A 94 17.62 -14.27 -19.47
CA ALA A 94 17.28 -15.28 -18.48
C ALA A 94 17.75 -16.67 -18.89
N ILE A 95 18.68 -17.22 -18.11
CA ILE A 95 19.16 -18.60 -18.24
C ILE A 95 18.56 -19.40 -17.08
N ASP A 96 17.78 -20.43 -17.37
CA ASP A 96 17.14 -21.30 -16.37
C ASP A 96 16.35 -20.55 -15.27
N SER A 97 15.75 -19.41 -15.62
CA SER A 97 15.12 -18.47 -14.67
C SER A 97 13.66 -18.18 -15.05
N SER A 98 12.77 -18.03 -14.07
CA SER A 98 11.33 -17.87 -14.30
C SER A 98 10.59 -17.24 -13.12
N GLY A 99 9.45 -16.59 -13.37
CA GLY A 99 8.55 -16.09 -12.30
C GLY A 99 9.04 -14.82 -11.59
N ASN A 100 10.07 -14.17 -12.14
CA ASN A 100 10.69 -12.99 -11.52
C ASN A 100 9.92 -11.70 -11.85
N ILE A 101 10.02 -10.70 -10.98
CA ILE A 101 9.49 -9.35 -11.16
C ILE A 101 10.67 -8.40 -11.20
N LEU A 102 10.88 -7.73 -12.33
CA LEU A 102 12.04 -6.88 -12.57
C LEU A 102 11.62 -5.42 -12.71
N HIS A 103 12.15 -4.54 -11.87
CA HIS A 103 11.96 -3.10 -12.00
C HIS A 103 13.32 -2.42 -11.94
N ALA A 104 13.95 -2.23 -13.09
CA ALA A 104 15.23 -1.55 -13.21
C ALA A 104 15.27 -0.71 -14.50
N PRO A 105 14.50 0.40 -14.55
CA PRO A 105 14.44 1.24 -15.74
C PRO A 105 15.83 1.69 -16.20
N GLY A 106 16.11 1.56 -17.50
CA GLY A 106 17.40 1.96 -18.08
C GLY A 106 18.56 1.00 -17.83
N LYS A 107 18.29 -0.19 -17.26
CA LYS A 107 19.32 -1.23 -17.04
C LYS A 107 19.00 -2.51 -17.80
N VAL A 108 20.07 -3.21 -18.18
CA VAL A 108 20.00 -4.61 -18.60
C VAL A 108 20.08 -5.50 -17.36
N VAL A 109 19.16 -6.45 -17.22
CA VAL A 109 19.11 -7.38 -16.09
C VAL A 109 19.35 -8.81 -16.59
N ALA A 110 20.35 -9.48 -16.02
CA ALA A 110 20.68 -10.87 -16.34
C ALA A 110 20.34 -11.78 -15.16
N LEU A 111 19.63 -12.88 -15.43
CA LEU A 111 19.17 -13.86 -14.46
C LEU A 111 19.74 -15.24 -14.81
N VAL A 112 20.29 -15.95 -13.82
CA VAL A 112 20.83 -17.30 -14.01
C VAL A 112 20.39 -18.20 -12.85
N GLY A 113 19.58 -19.22 -13.15
CA GLY A 113 19.12 -20.22 -12.18
C GLY A 113 18.24 -19.67 -11.06
N VAL A 114 17.65 -18.48 -11.20
CA VAL A 114 16.83 -17.84 -10.16
C VAL A 114 15.36 -17.84 -10.51
N ARG A 115 14.52 -18.05 -9.50
CA ARG A 115 13.06 -18.11 -9.68
C ARG A 115 12.36 -17.31 -8.60
N ASP A 116 11.20 -16.78 -8.98
CA ASP A 116 10.28 -16.12 -8.07
C ASP A 116 10.94 -15.01 -7.24
N LEU A 117 11.85 -14.24 -7.84
CA LEU A 117 12.47 -13.09 -7.20
C LEU A 117 11.76 -11.79 -7.59
N VAL A 118 11.77 -10.83 -6.67
CA VAL A 118 11.54 -9.42 -6.95
C VAL A 118 12.90 -8.72 -6.95
N VAL A 119 13.26 -8.10 -8.08
CA VAL A 119 14.48 -7.30 -8.25
C VAL A 119 14.06 -5.89 -8.60
N VAL A 120 14.35 -4.95 -7.70
CA VAL A 120 13.98 -3.55 -7.85
C VAL A 120 15.25 -2.72 -7.68
N ASP A 121 15.48 -1.84 -8.64
CA ASP A 121 16.57 -0.89 -8.65
C ASP A 121 16.00 0.52 -8.61
N THR A 122 16.42 1.26 -7.61
CA THR A 122 16.16 2.69 -7.45
C THR A 122 17.49 3.46 -7.50
N ASP A 123 17.44 4.79 -7.49
CA ASP A 123 18.66 5.62 -7.57
C ASP A 123 19.64 5.40 -6.40
N ASP A 124 19.10 4.91 -5.30
CA ASP A 124 19.67 4.88 -3.96
C ASP A 124 19.93 3.45 -3.45
N ALA A 125 19.19 2.46 -3.96
CA ALA A 125 19.23 1.10 -3.45
C ALA A 125 18.83 0.04 -4.50
N VAL A 126 19.21 -1.21 -4.21
CA VAL A 126 18.73 -2.39 -4.92
C VAL A 126 18.08 -3.32 -3.91
N LEU A 127 16.82 -3.66 -4.14
CA LEU A 127 16.09 -4.68 -3.42
C LEU A 127 16.11 -5.97 -4.23
N VAL A 128 16.55 -7.05 -3.58
CA VAL A 128 16.38 -8.42 -4.09
C VAL A 128 15.70 -9.22 -2.98
N MET A 129 14.53 -9.76 -3.27
CA MET A 129 13.80 -10.59 -2.32
C MET A 129 13.07 -11.73 -3.01
N ASP A 130 12.76 -12.77 -2.23
CA ASP A 130 11.82 -13.80 -2.63
C ASP A 130 10.42 -13.19 -2.74
N ARG A 131 9.72 -13.49 -3.85
CA ARG A 131 8.38 -12.98 -4.16
C ARG A 131 7.36 -13.35 -3.07
N ALA A 132 7.49 -14.52 -2.44
CA ALA A 132 6.61 -14.98 -1.36
C ALA A 132 6.88 -14.29 -0.02
N ARG A 133 7.91 -13.43 0.06
CA ARG A 133 8.31 -12.70 1.26
C ARG A 133 8.08 -11.18 1.17
N ALA A 134 7.23 -10.75 0.25
CA ALA A 134 6.94 -9.32 0.07
C ALA A 134 6.43 -8.62 1.36
N GLN A 135 5.74 -9.35 2.25
CA GLN A 135 5.29 -8.88 3.55
C GLN A 135 6.42 -8.48 4.52
N ASP A 136 7.65 -8.94 4.28
CA ASP A 136 8.79 -8.67 5.15
C ASP A 136 9.53 -7.38 4.77
N LEU A 137 9.13 -6.70 3.69
CA LEU A 137 9.72 -5.44 3.27
C LEU A 137 9.78 -4.38 4.39
N PRO A 138 8.76 -4.18 5.24
CA PRO A 138 8.84 -3.25 6.37
C PRO A 138 9.94 -3.59 7.39
N ALA A 139 10.37 -4.86 7.49
CA ALA A 139 11.51 -5.23 8.33
C ALA A 139 12.83 -4.74 7.74
N VAL A 140 12.99 -4.81 6.40
CA VAL A 140 14.15 -4.27 5.69
C VAL A 140 14.22 -2.76 5.83
N LEU A 141 13.12 -2.04 5.61
CA LEU A 141 13.07 -0.58 5.75
C LEU A 141 13.48 -0.13 7.16
N ARG A 142 12.98 -0.80 8.20
CA ARG A 142 13.39 -0.54 9.60
C ARG A 142 14.87 -0.81 9.83
N ALA A 143 15.42 -1.89 9.25
CA ALA A 143 16.83 -2.20 9.39
C ALA A 143 17.74 -1.18 8.68
N LEU A 144 17.32 -0.64 7.54
CA LEU A 144 18.02 0.44 6.83
C LEU A 144 18.04 1.71 7.69
N GLN A 145 16.89 2.10 8.24
CA GLN A 145 16.78 3.27 9.13
C GLN A 145 17.69 3.17 10.36
N GLN A 146 17.71 2.02 11.02
CA GLN A 146 18.57 1.79 12.18
C GLN A 146 20.08 1.88 11.86
N ARG A 147 20.45 1.71 10.60
CA ARG A 147 21.82 1.80 10.12
C ARG A 147 22.16 3.18 9.54
N GLY A 148 21.22 4.13 9.57
CA GLY A 148 21.38 5.46 8.98
C GLY A 148 21.48 5.43 7.46
N LEU A 149 20.83 4.45 6.82
CA LEU A 149 20.76 4.30 5.37
C LEU A 149 19.44 4.86 4.81
N ASP A 150 18.89 5.91 5.41
CA ASP A 150 17.55 6.48 5.12
C ASP A 150 17.36 6.96 3.69
N ARG A 151 18.44 7.13 2.93
CA ARG A 151 18.37 7.41 1.51
C ARG A 151 17.81 6.24 0.69
N ALA A 152 17.83 5.02 1.25
CA ALA A 152 17.51 3.72 0.65
C ALA A 152 16.03 3.27 0.85
N THR A 153 15.14 4.19 1.27
CA THR A 153 13.79 3.90 1.80
C THR A 153 12.67 4.51 0.96
#